data_AF-A0A329SA07-F1
#
_entry.id   AF-A0A329SA07-F1
#
_cell.length_a   1.000
_cell.length_b   1.000
_cell.length_c   1.000
_cell.angle_alpha   90.00
_cell.angle_beta   90.00
_cell.angle_gamma   90.00
#
_symmetry.space_group_name_H-M   'P 1'
#
loop_
_entity.id
_entity.type
_entity.pdbx_description
1 polymer ?
#
loop_
_entity_poly.entity_id
_entity_poly.type
_entity_poly.pdbx_seq_one_letter_code
_entity_poly.pdbx_strand_id
1 'polypeptide(L)'
;MTLQVFETILSVPDAGSLSSAHANNFASGSEANWLALEEWCRTYRRAFAIPAGVPPDFAADADPLSPMFDWLAMNPTATRHLFAFPPYPEVAAKGVPLARLCAWGCMEAAHEQYRALAYLRQQVQCTAEAANFIGHWLDEAGYITELQHAEILGEPARWEALLGMHPDLGIRARPTDVPESHRYVVHVLPYVARRWPATQWEERLMDSRRNGIACSQPSVT
;
A
#
# COMPACT_ATOMS: atom_id res chain seq x y z
N MET A 1 -13.91 -7.39 15.93
CA MET A 1 -14.69 -7.94 14.79
C MET A 1 -14.22 -9.36 14.46
N THR A 2 -15.13 -10.31 14.29
CA THR A 2 -14.78 -11.72 13.96
C THR A 2 -14.33 -11.87 12.51
N LEU A 3 -13.62 -12.95 12.16
CA LEU A 3 -13.16 -13.21 10.79
C LEU A 3 -14.31 -13.31 9.78
N GLN A 4 -15.40 -14.00 10.15
CA GLN A 4 -16.58 -14.17 9.29
C GLN A 4 -17.30 -12.84 8.98
N VAL A 5 -17.34 -11.93 9.96
CA VAL A 5 -17.88 -10.58 9.76
C VAL A 5 -16.98 -9.77 8.81
N PHE A 6 -15.66 -9.92 8.95
CA PHE A 6 -14.67 -9.32 8.05
C PHE A 6 -14.85 -9.79 6.60
N GLU A 7 -14.91 -11.10 6.36
CA GLU A 7 -15.07 -11.67 5.02
C GLU A 7 -16.34 -11.16 4.34
N THR A 8 -17.44 -11.11 5.09
CA THR A 8 -18.73 -10.63 4.58
C THR A 8 -18.69 -9.14 4.24
N ILE A 9 -18.03 -8.32 5.05
CA ILE A 9 -17.85 -6.90 4.76
C ILE A 9 -17.00 -6.72 3.50
N LEU A 10 -15.88 -7.44 3.38
CA LEU A 10 -14.96 -7.31 2.25
C LEU A 10 -15.55 -7.84 0.94
N SER A 11 -16.42 -8.85 0.97
CA SER A 11 -17.02 -9.45 -0.22
C SER A 11 -18.07 -8.59 -0.93
N VAL A 12 -18.62 -7.57 -0.26
CA VAL A 12 -19.64 -6.69 -0.86
C VAL A 12 -18.96 -5.50 -1.55
N PRO A 13 -19.19 -5.23 -2.85
CA PRO A 13 -18.47 -4.17 -3.56
C PRO A 13 -18.72 -2.77 -2.99
N ASP A 14 -19.96 -2.52 -2.56
CA ASP A 14 -20.41 -1.23 -2.02
C ASP A 14 -20.81 -1.37 -0.54
N ALA A 15 -20.24 -0.52 0.31
CA ALA A 15 -20.60 -0.47 1.73
C ALA A 15 -22.09 -0.16 1.96
N GLY A 16 -22.74 0.56 1.02
CA GLY A 16 -24.19 0.83 1.04
C GLY A 16 -25.06 -0.42 0.91
N SER A 17 -24.50 -1.53 0.43
CA SER A 17 -25.21 -2.81 0.26
C SER A 17 -25.07 -3.74 1.47
N LEU A 18 -24.41 -3.31 2.55
CA LEU A 18 -24.26 -4.10 3.77
C LEU A 18 -25.57 -4.15 4.57
N SER A 19 -25.88 -5.31 5.15
CA SER A 19 -26.93 -5.39 6.19
C SER A 19 -26.61 -4.45 7.36
N SER A 20 -27.61 -3.95 8.09
CA SER A 20 -27.39 -3.00 9.18
C SER A 20 -26.35 -3.45 10.21
N ALA A 21 -26.31 -4.74 10.54
CA ALA A 21 -25.30 -5.28 11.46
C ALA A 21 -23.87 -5.24 10.88
N HIS A 22 -23.70 -5.53 9.59
CA HIS A 22 -22.40 -5.43 8.92
C HIS A 22 -22.00 -3.98 8.64
N ALA A 23 -22.95 -3.09 8.35
CA ALA A 23 -22.72 -1.66 8.20
C ALA A 23 -22.22 -1.04 9.52
N ASN A 24 -22.82 -1.39 10.66
CA ASN A 24 -22.35 -0.94 11.98
C ASN A 24 -20.93 -1.45 12.26
N ASN A 25 -20.64 -2.72 11.97
CA ASN A 25 -19.30 -3.27 12.13
C ASN A 25 -18.27 -2.58 11.21
N PHE A 26 -18.64 -2.27 9.97
CA PHE A 26 -17.80 -1.51 9.04
C PHE A 26 -17.55 -0.09 9.56
N ALA A 27 -18.59 0.61 10.00
CA ALA A 27 -18.48 1.95 10.56
C ALA A 27 -17.58 2.00 11.81
N SER A 28 -17.76 1.08 12.76
CA SER A 28 -16.88 0.99 13.93
C SER A 28 -15.44 0.63 13.57
N GLY A 29 -15.23 -0.20 12.54
CA GLY A 29 -13.90 -0.52 12.03
C GLY A 29 -13.24 0.70 11.38
N SER A 30 -13.98 1.44 10.57
CA SER A 30 -13.53 2.68 9.93
C SER A 30 -13.20 3.74 10.97
N GLU A 31 -14.03 3.95 12.00
CA GLU A 31 -13.76 4.87 13.09
C GLU A 31 -12.47 4.51 13.85
N ALA A 32 -12.26 3.23 14.17
CA ALA A 32 -11.03 2.78 14.81
C ALA A 32 -9.79 3.02 13.94
N ASN A 33 -9.90 2.83 12.63
CA ASN A 33 -8.84 3.16 11.68
C ASN A 33 -8.60 4.68 11.60
N TRP A 34 -9.64 5.50 11.64
CA TRP A 34 -9.55 6.96 11.62
C TRP A 34 -8.74 7.50 12.79
N LEU A 35 -9.06 7.06 14.01
CA LEU A 35 -8.29 7.45 15.19
C LEU A 35 -6.82 7.01 15.09
N ALA A 36 -6.56 5.82 14.54
CA ALA A 36 -5.21 5.34 14.33
C ALA A 36 -4.44 6.18 13.29
N LEU A 37 -5.09 6.56 12.18
CA LEU A 37 -4.48 7.36 11.12
C LEU A 37 -4.21 8.80 11.56
N GLU A 38 -5.09 9.39 12.37
CA GLU A 38 -4.86 10.68 13.02
C GLU A 38 -3.63 10.64 13.93
N GLU A 39 -3.55 9.62 14.79
CA GLU A 39 -2.38 9.44 15.65
C GLU A 39 -1.11 9.24 14.81
N TRP A 40 -1.18 8.43 13.75
CA TRP A 40 -0.03 8.18 12.89
C TRP A 40 0.48 9.49 12.29
N CYS A 41 -0.43 10.31 11.76
CA CYS A 41 -0.08 11.62 11.20
C CYS A 41 0.58 12.51 12.26
N ARG A 42 0.04 12.55 13.47
CA ARG A 42 0.61 13.34 14.57
C ARG A 42 2.00 12.84 14.99
N THR A 43 2.17 11.52 15.07
CA THR A 43 3.37 10.87 15.61
C THR A 43 4.52 10.84 14.60
N TYR A 44 4.23 10.48 13.35
CA TYR A 44 5.25 10.19 12.34
C TYR A 44 5.41 11.28 11.28
N ARG A 45 4.68 12.40 11.37
CA ARG A 45 4.82 13.53 10.44
C ARG A 45 6.26 14.00 10.26
N ARG A 46 7.02 14.12 11.35
CA ARG A 46 8.44 14.49 11.27
C ARG A 46 9.31 13.37 10.69
N ALA A 47 9.05 12.13 11.09
CA ALA A 47 9.84 10.98 10.67
C ALA A 47 9.74 10.72 9.16
N PHE A 48 8.56 10.91 8.58
CA PHE A 48 8.33 10.76 7.14
C PHE A 48 8.37 12.08 6.36
N ALA A 49 8.68 13.22 7.00
CA ALA A 49 8.68 14.54 6.38
C ALA A 49 7.37 14.87 5.64
N ILE A 50 6.22 14.54 6.24
CA ILE A 50 4.90 14.82 5.65
C ILE A 50 4.72 16.34 5.52
N PRO A 51 4.40 16.87 4.32
CA PRO A 51 4.25 18.30 4.12
C PRO A 51 3.12 18.90 4.97
N ALA A 52 3.34 20.09 5.53
CA ALA A 52 2.33 20.78 6.35
C ALA A 52 1.06 21.16 5.56
N GLY A 53 1.19 21.40 4.26
CA GLY A 53 0.08 21.71 3.35
C GLY A 53 -0.65 20.49 2.79
N VAL A 54 -0.31 19.29 3.25
CA VAL A 54 -0.95 18.02 2.85
C VAL A 54 -1.56 17.36 4.10
N PRO A 55 -2.49 18.04 4.81
CA PRO A 55 -3.16 17.43 5.93
C PRO A 55 -4.18 16.39 5.43
N PRO A 56 -4.34 15.26 6.12
CA PRO A 56 -5.54 14.45 5.96
C PRO A 56 -6.78 15.30 6.28
N ASP A 57 -7.85 15.09 5.53
CA ASP A 57 -9.15 15.72 5.77
C ASP A 57 -10.03 14.77 6.57
N PHE A 58 -9.79 14.70 7.88
CA PHE A 58 -10.55 13.83 8.77
C PHE A 58 -12.03 14.20 8.91
N ALA A 59 -12.46 15.34 8.37
CA ALA A 59 -13.86 15.73 8.30
C ALA A 59 -14.55 15.23 7.01
N ALA A 60 -13.80 14.68 6.05
CA ALA A 60 -14.37 14.10 4.84
C ALA A 60 -14.91 12.69 5.11
N ASP A 61 -16.22 12.51 4.91
CA ASP A 61 -16.91 11.23 5.14
C ASP A 61 -16.45 10.08 4.22
N ALA A 62 -15.91 10.40 3.04
CA ALA A 62 -15.67 9.42 1.97
C ALA A 62 -14.20 9.04 1.76
N ASP A 63 -13.26 10.00 1.86
CA ASP A 63 -11.82 9.71 1.69
C ASP A 63 -10.94 10.75 2.41
N PRO A 64 -10.69 10.56 3.71
CA PRO A 64 -9.88 11.49 4.50
C PRO A 64 -8.40 11.52 4.10
N LEU A 65 -7.92 10.49 3.40
CA LEU A 65 -6.55 10.42 2.88
C LEU A 65 -6.44 11.05 1.49
N SER A 66 -7.55 11.43 0.86
CA SER A 66 -7.61 12.06 -0.47
C SER A 66 -6.56 13.16 -0.67
N PRO A 67 -6.38 14.13 0.25
CA PRO A 67 -5.37 15.17 0.08
C PRO A 67 -3.94 14.63 0.13
N MET A 68 -3.72 13.53 0.85
CA MET A 68 -2.41 12.92 1.05
C MET A 68 -2.01 11.96 -0.06
N PHE A 69 -2.95 11.49 -0.89
CA PHE A 69 -2.70 10.36 -1.79
C PHE A 69 -1.60 10.62 -2.81
N ASP A 70 -1.50 11.84 -3.34
CA ASP A 70 -0.41 12.19 -4.27
C ASP A 70 0.96 12.10 -3.59
N TRP A 71 1.04 12.54 -2.33
CA TRP A 71 2.26 12.42 -1.54
C TRP A 71 2.54 10.96 -1.16
N LEU A 72 1.53 10.20 -0.74
CA LEU A 72 1.65 8.78 -0.40
C LEU A 72 2.10 7.93 -1.60
N ALA A 73 1.58 8.20 -2.79
CA ALA A 73 2.01 7.52 -4.01
C ALA A 73 3.53 7.68 -4.25
N MET A 74 4.08 8.84 -3.90
CA MET A 74 5.51 9.16 -4.04
C MET A 74 6.36 8.69 -2.85
N ASN A 75 5.75 8.23 -1.76
CA ASN A 75 6.45 7.88 -0.51
C ASN A 75 6.06 6.46 -0.06
N PRO A 76 6.48 5.41 -0.80
CA PRO A 76 6.02 4.04 -0.58
C PRO A 76 6.33 3.53 0.83
N THR A 77 7.48 3.88 1.41
CA THR A 77 7.79 3.51 2.80
C THR A 77 6.79 4.10 3.80
N ALA A 78 6.38 5.36 3.61
CA ALA A 78 5.38 6.00 4.46
C ALA A 78 4.00 5.36 4.24
N THR A 79 3.63 5.06 3.00
CA THR A 79 2.36 4.43 2.65
C THR A 79 2.23 3.03 3.23
N ARG A 80 3.27 2.19 3.09
CA ARG A 80 3.32 0.87 3.72
C ARG A 80 3.18 0.96 5.24
N HIS A 81 3.87 1.92 5.87
CA HIS A 81 3.76 2.12 7.32
C HIS A 81 2.39 2.65 7.74
N LEU A 82 1.79 3.55 6.95
CA LEU A 82 0.45 4.08 7.19
C LEU A 82 -0.57 2.93 7.22
N PHE A 83 -0.57 2.06 6.22
CA PHE A 83 -1.51 0.93 6.15
C PHE A 83 -1.17 -0.20 7.12
N ALA A 84 0.05 -0.29 7.65
CA ALA A 84 0.39 -1.21 8.73
C ALA A 84 -0.02 -0.73 10.13
N PHE A 85 -0.37 0.56 10.27
CA PHE A 85 -0.70 1.18 11.55
C PHE A 85 -2.12 0.91 12.05
N PRO A 86 -3.20 1.04 11.24
CA PRO A 86 -4.57 0.88 11.72
C PRO A 86 -4.85 -0.57 12.14
N PRO A 87 -5.81 -0.78 13.07
CA PRO A 87 -6.18 -2.12 13.54
C PRO A 87 -6.87 -2.96 12.46
N TYR A 88 -7.49 -2.33 11.46
CA TYR A 88 -8.27 -3.01 10.42
C TYR A 88 -7.86 -2.53 9.01
N PRO A 89 -6.64 -2.83 8.55
CA PRO A 89 -6.09 -2.25 7.33
C PRO A 89 -6.88 -2.59 6.06
N GLU A 90 -7.60 -3.72 6.02
CA GLU A 90 -8.50 -4.09 4.93
C GLU A 90 -9.71 -3.16 4.85
N VAL A 91 -10.23 -2.74 6.00
CA VAL A 91 -11.34 -1.78 6.09
C VAL A 91 -10.87 -0.41 5.63
N ALA A 92 -9.66 0.00 6.02
CA ALA A 92 -9.05 1.24 5.53
C ALA A 92 -8.88 1.19 4.00
N ALA A 93 -8.30 0.11 3.46
CA ALA A 93 -8.12 -0.06 2.02
C ALA A 93 -9.44 -0.12 1.25
N LYS A 94 -10.49 -0.74 1.82
CA LYS A 94 -11.83 -0.79 1.21
C LYS A 94 -12.46 0.60 1.04
N GLY A 95 -12.12 1.55 1.93
CA GLY A 95 -12.57 2.94 1.81
C GLY A 95 -11.81 3.76 0.76
N VAL A 96 -10.71 3.25 0.23
CA VAL A 96 -9.88 3.96 -0.76
C VAL A 96 -10.43 3.73 -2.18
N PRO A 97 -10.59 4.78 -3.00
CA PRO A 97 -10.93 4.63 -4.40
C PRO A 97 -9.96 3.70 -5.15
N LEU A 98 -10.50 2.78 -5.95
CA LEU A 98 -9.69 1.79 -6.68
C LEU A 98 -8.56 2.42 -7.50
N ALA A 99 -8.81 3.57 -8.14
CA ALA A 99 -7.79 4.29 -8.91
C ALA A 99 -6.54 4.65 -8.08
N ARG A 100 -6.73 4.98 -6.79
CA ARG A 100 -5.64 5.31 -5.87
C ARG A 100 -4.88 4.08 -5.39
N LEU A 101 -5.60 2.98 -5.14
CA LEU A 101 -4.97 1.67 -4.87
C LEU A 101 -4.15 1.21 -6.09
N CYS A 102 -4.66 1.40 -7.30
CA CYS A 102 -3.92 1.10 -8.53
C CYS A 102 -2.67 1.97 -8.68
N ALA A 103 -2.76 3.28 -8.38
CA ALA A 103 -1.60 4.17 -8.42
C ALA A 103 -0.52 3.73 -7.43
N TRP A 104 -0.88 3.43 -6.18
CA TRP A 104 0.04 2.88 -5.20
C TRP A 104 0.62 1.52 -5.65
N GLY A 105 -0.24 0.60 -6.10
CA GLY A 105 0.18 -0.71 -6.57
C GLY A 105 1.12 -0.67 -7.79
N CYS A 106 0.96 0.31 -8.66
CA CYS A 106 1.89 0.57 -9.77
C CYS A 106 3.29 0.92 -9.24
N MET A 107 3.36 1.80 -8.24
CA MET A 107 4.63 2.16 -7.59
C MET A 107 5.26 0.98 -6.84
N GLU A 108 4.47 0.15 -6.16
CA GLU A 108 4.95 -1.08 -5.51
C GLU A 108 5.51 -2.07 -6.54
N ALA A 109 4.81 -2.25 -7.67
CA ALA A 109 5.26 -3.09 -8.77
C ALA A 109 6.61 -2.61 -9.32
N ALA A 110 6.76 -1.30 -9.53
CA ALA A 110 8.02 -0.69 -9.98
C ALA A 110 9.16 -0.98 -8.99
N HIS A 111 8.93 -0.81 -7.69
CA HIS A 111 9.93 -1.13 -6.66
C HIS A 111 10.34 -2.61 -6.68
N GLU A 112 9.39 -3.52 -6.85
CA GLU A 112 9.67 -4.95 -6.97
C GLU A 112 10.46 -5.28 -8.24
N GLN A 113 10.10 -4.66 -9.36
CA GLN A 113 10.78 -4.81 -10.64
C GLN A 113 12.23 -4.32 -10.57
N TYR A 114 12.46 -3.15 -9.98
CA TYR A 114 13.80 -2.62 -9.74
C TYR A 114 14.64 -3.60 -8.91
N ARG A 115 14.09 -4.07 -7.79
CA ARG A 115 14.77 -5.04 -6.91
C ARG A 115 15.06 -6.35 -7.62
N ALA A 116 14.12 -6.84 -8.42
CA ALA A 116 14.30 -8.05 -9.21
C ALA A 116 15.45 -7.87 -10.21
N LEU A 117 15.46 -6.79 -10.98
CA LEU A 117 16.54 -6.49 -11.93
C LEU A 117 17.90 -6.37 -11.24
N ALA A 118 17.98 -5.62 -10.14
CA ALA A 118 19.20 -5.47 -9.35
C ALA A 118 19.72 -6.82 -8.82
N TYR A 119 18.81 -7.69 -8.36
CA TYR A 119 19.14 -9.04 -7.91
C TYR A 119 19.61 -9.94 -9.06
N LEU A 120 18.93 -9.90 -10.21
CA LEU A 120 19.26 -10.69 -11.40
C LEU A 120 20.64 -10.36 -11.93
N ARG A 121 20.99 -9.08 -11.99
CA ARG A 121 22.32 -8.61 -12.41
C ARG A 121 23.46 -9.18 -11.56
N GLN A 122 23.17 -9.56 -10.31
CA GLN A 122 24.15 -10.12 -9.38
C GLN A 122 24.21 -11.66 -9.40
N GLN A 123 23.32 -12.33 -10.14
CA GLN A 123 23.31 -13.80 -10.18
C GLN A 123 24.48 -14.34 -11.01
N VAL A 124 25.03 -15.48 -10.57
CA VAL A 124 26.14 -16.17 -11.24
C VAL A 124 25.74 -16.62 -12.66
N GLN A 125 24.47 -16.93 -12.85
CA GLN A 125 23.89 -17.36 -14.13
C GLN A 125 23.61 -16.19 -15.09
N CYS A 126 23.75 -14.94 -14.64
CA CYS A 126 23.51 -13.77 -15.48
C CYS A 126 24.60 -13.65 -16.54
N THR A 127 24.21 -13.75 -17.82
CA THR A 127 25.13 -13.55 -18.94
C THR A 127 25.63 -12.10 -18.95
N ALA A 128 26.84 -11.86 -19.48
CA ALA A 128 27.41 -10.52 -19.58
C ALA A 128 26.51 -9.56 -20.41
N GLU A 129 25.87 -10.09 -21.45
CA GLU A 129 24.90 -9.36 -22.27
C GLU A 129 23.68 -8.94 -21.44
N ALA A 130 23.04 -9.86 -20.71
CA ALA A 130 21.93 -9.55 -19.83
C ALA A 130 22.32 -8.58 -18.72
N ALA A 131 23.51 -8.75 -18.11
CA ALA A 131 24.00 -7.87 -17.05
C ALA A 131 24.21 -6.43 -17.54
N ASN A 132 24.73 -6.24 -18.75
CA ASN A 132 24.88 -4.93 -19.37
C ASN A 132 23.51 -4.32 -19.72
N PHE A 133 22.60 -5.11 -20.31
CA PHE A 133 21.25 -4.66 -20.61
C PHE A 133 20.49 -4.20 -19.36
N ILE A 134 20.52 -5.00 -18.29
CA ILE A 134 19.93 -4.63 -16.99
C ILE A 134 20.62 -3.39 -16.42
N GLY A 135 21.94 -3.26 -16.56
CA GLY A 135 22.69 -2.09 -16.11
C GLY A 135 22.15 -0.80 -16.72
N HIS A 136 22.05 -0.74 -18.05
CA HIS A 136 21.49 0.41 -18.75
C HIS A 136 20.05 0.70 -18.34
N TRP A 137 19.23 -0.33 -18.19
CA TRP A 137 17.85 -0.17 -17.76
C TRP A 137 17.72 0.42 -16.35
N LEU A 138 18.52 -0.07 -15.40
CA LEU A 138 18.55 0.46 -14.03
C LEU A 138 19.10 1.89 -13.98
N ASP A 139 20.09 2.20 -14.80
CA ASP A 139 20.63 3.56 -14.91
C ASP A 139 19.54 4.52 -15.40
N GLU A 140 18.83 4.19 -16.49
CA GLU A 140 17.70 4.99 -17.00
C GLU A 140 16.59 5.17 -15.95
N ALA A 141 16.25 4.12 -15.21
CA ALA A 141 15.25 4.16 -14.15
C ALA A 141 15.68 5.03 -12.95
N GLY A 142 16.98 5.23 -12.72
CA GLY A 142 17.52 5.97 -11.58
C GLY A 142 17.52 7.50 -11.72
N TYR A 143 17.26 8.06 -12.91
CA TYR A 143 17.39 9.50 -13.19
C TYR A 143 16.06 10.25 -13.37
N ILE A 144 14.93 9.61 -13.06
CA ILE A 144 13.61 10.10 -13.44
C ILE A 144 12.66 10.24 -12.24
N THR A 145 11.54 10.92 -12.47
CA THR A 145 10.46 11.01 -11.48
C THR A 145 9.85 9.64 -11.22
N GLU A 146 9.28 9.41 -10.03
CA GLU A 146 8.66 8.12 -9.65
C GLU A 146 7.57 7.63 -10.63
N LEU A 147 6.84 8.52 -11.29
CA LEU A 147 5.82 8.11 -12.26
C LEU A 147 6.45 7.54 -13.55
N GLN A 148 7.50 8.20 -14.05
CA GLN A 148 8.28 7.71 -15.19
C GLN A 148 9.08 6.46 -14.81
N HIS A 149 9.48 6.34 -13.54
CA HIS A 149 10.17 5.19 -12.98
C HIS A 149 9.33 3.91 -13.16
N ALA A 150 8.03 3.97 -12.87
CA ALA A 150 7.11 2.85 -13.06
C ALA A 150 6.90 2.50 -14.54
N GLU A 151 6.84 3.48 -15.43
CA GLU A 151 6.70 3.26 -16.87
C GLU A 151 7.92 2.53 -17.45
N ILE A 152 9.14 2.99 -17.12
CA ILE A 152 10.39 2.40 -17.63
C ILE A 152 10.56 0.97 -17.11
N LEU A 153 10.36 0.72 -15.82
CA LEU A 153 10.49 -0.62 -15.25
C LEU A 153 9.35 -1.55 -15.66
N GLY A 154 8.20 -0.97 -16.00
CA GLY A 154 7.01 -1.67 -16.47
C GLY A 154 7.06 -2.11 -17.94
N GLU A 155 8.03 -1.65 -18.73
CA GLU A 155 8.03 -1.78 -20.19
C GLU A 155 8.08 -3.25 -20.67
N PRO A 156 7.00 -3.79 -21.28
CA PRO A 156 6.92 -5.21 -21.62
C PRO A 156 8.00 -5.68 -22.60
N ALA A 157 8.32 -4.87 -23.60
CA ALA A 157 9.32 -5.20 -24.61
C ALA A 157 10.72 -5.43 -24.01
N ARG A 158 11.08 -4.69 -22.95
CA ARG A 158 12.35 -4.87 -22.25
C ARG A 158 12.38 -6.15 -21.45
N TRP A 159 11.26 -6.51 -20.81
CA TRP A 159 11.12 -7.81 -20.15
C TRP A 159 11.23 -8.95 -21.17
N GLU A 160 10.57 -8.85 -22.32
CA GLU A 160 10.69 -9.84 -23.42
C GLU A 160 12.12 -9.97 -23.94
N ALA A 161 12.83 -8.86 -24.15
CA ALA A 161 14.23 -8.87 -24.57
C ALA A 161 15.14 -9.56 -23.53
N LEU A 162 14.96 -9.24 -22.24
CA LEU A 162 15.73 -9.86 -21.16
C LEU A 162 15.54 -11.39 -21.11
N LEU A 163 14.35 -11.86 -21.45
CA LEU A 163 14.04 -13.29 -21.49
C LEU A 163 14.66 -14.03 -22.66
N GLY A 164 14.76 -13.36 -23.81
CA GLY A 164 15.56 -13.87 -24.92
C GLY A 164 17.03 -14.05 -24.53
N MET A 165 17.57 -13.18 -23.67
CA MET A 165 18.96 -13.23 -23.21
C MET A 165 19.19 -14.20 -22.03
N HIS A 166 18.16 -14.44 -21.22
CA HIS A 166 18.25 -15.30 -20.03
C HIS A 166 16.98 -16.14 -19.83
N PRO A 167 16.81 -17.24 -20.61
CA PRO A 167 15.56 -18.03 -20.64
C PRO A 167 15.20 -18.72 -19.32
N ASP A 168 16.19 -19.03 -18.47
CA ASP A 168 15.98 -19.66 -17.17
C ASP A 168 15.44 -18.69 -16.09
N LEU A 169 15.22 -17.42 -16.44
CA LEU A 169 14.45 -16.51 -15.60
C LEU A 169 13.01 -17.01 -15.59
N GLY A 170 12.57 -17.64 -14.50
CA GLY A 170 11.16 -17.92 -14.26
C GLY A 170 10.36 -16.61 -14.34
N ILE A 171 9.76 -16.36 -15.50
CA ILE A 171 9.39 -15.02 -15.94
C ILE A 171 8.26 -14.48 -15.07
N ARG A 172 8.49 -13.36 -14.38
CA ARG A 172 7.45 -12.50 -13.79
C ARG A 172 6.72 -11.67 -14.86
N ALA A 173 6.52 -12.26 -16.05
CA ALA A 173 5.97 -11.55 -17.20
C ALA A 173 4.55 -11.17 -16.87
N ARG A 174 4.14 -9.99 -17.36
CA ARG A 174 2.76 -9.53 -17.26
C ARG A 174 1.84 -10.62 -17.85
N PRO A 175 0.96 -11.24 -17.05
CA PRO A 175 -0.08 -12.10 -17.59
C PRO A 175 -0.97 -11.25 -18.50
N THR A 176 -1.15 -11.67 -19.76
CA THR A 176 -1.91 -10.90 -20.76
C THR A 176 -3.42 -10.98 -20.55
N ASP A 177 -3.87 -11.96 -19.76
CA ASP A 177 -5.25 -12.27 -19.41
C ASP A 177 -5.74 -11.53 -18.15
N VAL A 178 -4.85 -10.86 -17.42
CA VAL A 178 -5.19 -10.16 -16.17
C VAL A 178 -5.32 -8.65 -16.41
N PRO A 179 -6.46 -8.03 -16.04
CA PRO A 179 -6.61 -6.58 -16.07
C PRO A 179 -5.51 -5.88 -15.28
N GLU A 180 -5.04 -4.74 -15.80
CA GLU A 180 -3.96 -3.98 -15.20
C GLU A 180 -4.26 -3.53 -13.76
N SER A 181 -5.51 -3.15 -13.48
CA SER A 181 -5.95 -2.82 -12.13
C SER A 181 -5.78 -3.97 -11.14
N HIS A 182 -6.09 -5.20 -11.53
CA HIS A 182 -5.92 -6.38 -10.67
C HIS A 182 -4.44 -6.64 -10.38
N ARG A 183 -3.57 -6.45 -11.38
CA ARG A 183 -2.12 -6.56 -11.19
C ARG A 183 -1.62 -5.58 -10.13
N TYR A 184 -2.01 -4.31 -10.22
CA TYR A 184 -1.56 -3.32 -9.23
C TYR A 184 -2.12 -3.59 -7.84
N VAL A 185 -3.39 -3.98 -7.74
CA VAL A 185 -3.99 -4.34 -6.44
C VAL A 185 -3.23 -5.49 -5.77
N VAL A 186 -2.75 -6.49 -6.51
CA VAL A 186 -1.96 -7.60 -5.94
C VAL A 186 -0.72 -7.12 -5.20
N HIS A 187 -0.07 -6.05 -5.68
CA HIS A 187 1.11 -5.47 -5.00
C HIS A 187 0.77 -4.66 -3.75
N VAL A 188 -0.51 -4.30 -3.55
CA VAL A 188 -1.00 -3.63 -2.34
C VAL A 188 -1.39 -4.64 -1.25
N LEU A 189 -1.86 -5.84 -1.64
CA LEU A 189 -2.36 -6.86 -0.71
C LEU A 189 -1.43 -7.17 0.48
N PRO A 190 -0.09 -7.28 0.33
CA PRO A 190 0.79 -7.55 1.47
C PRO A 190 0.73 -6.52 2.60
N TYR A 191 0.29 -5.30 2.30
CA TYR A 191 0.25 -4.18 3.23
C TYR A 191 -1.14 -3.94 3.82
N VAL A 192 -2.18 -4.51 3.20
CA VAL A 192 -3.57 -4.28 3.60
C VAL A 192 -4.29 -5.53 4.09
N ALA A 193 -3.72 -6.72 3.88
CA ALA A 193 -4.31 -7.99 4.31
C ALA A 193 -3.67 -8.55 5.60
N ARG A 194 -4.54 -9.06 6.49
CA ARG A 194 -4.44 -9.46 7.91
C ARG A 194 -3.32 -10.41 8.37
N ARG A 195 -2.20 -10.48 7.67
CA ARG A 195 -1.06 -11.33 8.06
C ARG A 195 -0.05 -10.64 8.98
N TRP A 196 -0.33 -9.44 9.47
CA TRP A 196 0.57 -8.77 10.41
C TRP A 196 0.16 -9.17 11.85
N PRO A 197 1.09 -9.62 12.70
CA PRO A 197 0.83 -9.71 14.14
C PRO A 197 0.35 -8.34 14.65
N ALA A 198 -0.37 -8.33 15.77
CA ALA A 198 -1.04 -7.16 16.37
C ALA A 198 -0.42 -5.83 15.94
N THR A 199 -1.23 -4.95 15.32
CA THR A 199 -0.68 -3.69 14.80
C THR A 199 -0.16 -2.81 15.94
N GLN A 200 0.75 -1.88 15.65
CA GLN A 200 1.29 -0.99 16.68
C GLN A 200 0.19 -0.24 17.45
N TRP A 201 -0.94 0.04 16.81
CA TRP A 201 -2.10 0.65 17.45
C TRP A 201 -2.85 -0.33 18.37
N GLU A 202 -3.01 -1.59 17.97
CA GLU A 202 -3.61 -2.63 18.81
C GLU A 202 -2.77 -2.91 20.06
N GLU A 203 -1.45 -2.98 19.93
CA GLU A 203 -0.53 -3.12 21.07
C GLU A 203 -0.70 -1.96 22.06
N ARG A 204 -0.72 -0.72 21.55
CA ARG A 204 -0.95 0.48 22.38
C ARG A 204 -2.32 0.49 23.06
N LEU A 205 -3.38 0.04 22.39
CA LEU A 205 -4.72 -0.10 22.97
C LEU A 205 -4.74 -1.17 24.06
N MET A 206 -4.02 -2.27 23.87
CA MET A 206 -3.91 -3.32 24.89
C MET A 206 -3.10 -2.85 26.09
N ASP A 207 -2.03 -2.10 25.87
CA ASP A 207 -1.21 -1.51 26.93
C ASP A 207 -1.96 -0.42 27.71
N SER A 208 -2.72 0.45 27.04
CA SER A 208 -3.52 1.48 27.71
C SER A 208 -4.64 0.86 28.56
N ARG A 209 -5.28 -0.20 28.08
CA ARG A 209 -6.27 -0.99 28.84
C ARG A 209 -5.67 -1.76 30.02
N ARG A 210 -4.45 -2.28 29.86
CA ARG A 210 -3.71 -2.94 30.96
C ARG A 210 -3.22 -1.95 32.01
N ASN A 211 -2.87 -0.73 31.60
CA ASN A 211 -2.31 0.30 32.47
C ASN A 211 -3.36 1.30 33.01
N GLY A 212 -4.65 1.09 32.72
CA GLY A 212 -5.74 1.88 33.32
C GLY A 212 -5.71 3.37 32.98
N ILE A 213 -5.11 3.78 31.86
CA ILE A 213 -5.14 5.18 31.43
C ILE A 213 -6.36 5.34 30.52
N ALA A 214 -7.44 5.88 31.09
CA ALA A 214 -8.58 6.36 30.34
C ALA A 214 -8.06 7.33 29.25
N CYS A 215 -8.42 7.09 27.99
CA CYS A 215 -8.41 8.14 26.98
C CYS A 215 -9.34 9.24 27.48
N SER A 216 -8.75 10.28 28.07
CA SER A 216 -9.46 11.49 28.46
C SER A 216 -10.14 12.05 27.23
N GLN A 217 -11.47 12.08 27.24
CA GLN A 217 -12.22 12.86 26.27
C GLN A 217 -11.76 14.33 26.39
N PRO A 218 -11.56 15.05 25.28
CA PRO A 218 -11.27 16.47 25.35
C PRO A 218 -12.48 17.16 25.98
N SER A 219 -12.27 17.74 27.15
CA SER A 219 -13.28 18.54 27.85
C SER A 219 -13.54 19.78 27.01
N VAL A 220 -14.77 19.92 26.53
CA VAL A 220 -15.27 21.16 25.97
C VAL A 220 -15.53 22.11 27.14
N THR A 221 -14.74 23.18 27.22
CA THR A 221 -15.07 24.41 27.95
C THR A 221 -14.73 25.59 27.06
#